data_AF-A0A2N1NYF4-F1
#
_entry.id   AF-A0A2N1NYF4-F1
#
_cell.length_a   1.000
_cell.length_b   1.000
_cell.length_c   1.000
_cell.angle_alpha   90.00
_cell.angle_beta   90.00
_cell.angle_gamma   90.00
#
_symmetry.space_group_name_H-M   'P 1'
#
loop_
_entity.id
_entity.type
_entity.pdbx_description
1 polymer ?
#
loop_
_entity_poly.entity_id
_entity_poly.type
_entity_poly.pdbx_seq_one_letter_code
_entity_poly.pdbx_strand_id
1 'polypeptide(L)'
;MPSEALLFLFAVIMAAVLLFTMVFFTIMFSDLECDYINPIDLCNKLNQFVLPEMMAHAFLAFIFLINVSWIALTINAPLVAYNVNKVTSNKHMYDATEIFRTLGQHKKECFAKLGFYLISFFYYLYRMIVALINES
;
A
#
# COMPACT_ATOMS: atom_id res chain seq x y z
N MET A 1 18.71 20.11 -4.66
CA MET A 1 18.59 19.77 -6.10
C MET A 1 17.11 19.53 -6.32
N PRO A 2 16.40 20.33 -7.15
CA PRO A 2 14.93 20.33 -7.28
C PRO A 2 14.30 18.95 -7.53
N SER A 3 15.10 17.97 -7.93
CA SER A 3 14.73 16.56 -8.06
C SER A 3 14.29 15.89 -6.75
N GLU A 4 14.85 16.25 -5.59
CA GLU A 4 14.49 15.58 -4.32
C GLU A 4 13.11 16.02 -3.81
N ALA A 5 12.82 17.34 -3.83
CA ALA A 5 11.52 17.84 -3.44
C ALA A 5 10.40 17.27 -4.32
N LEU A 6 10.61 17.20 -5.64
CA LEU A 6 9.66 16.60 -6.59
C LEU A 6 9.48 15.09 -6.37
N LEU A 7 10.55 14.36 -6.05
CA LEU A 7 10.48 12.93 -5.74
C LEU A 7 9.63 12.67 -4.48
N PHE A 8 9.86 13.43 -3.41
CA PHE A 8 9.08 13.25 -2.19
C PHE A 8 7.65 13.77 -2.32
N LEU A 9 7.41 14.80 -3.14
CA LEU A 9 6.05 15.23 -3.52
C LEU A 9 5.30 14.10 -4.23
N PHE A 10 5.92 13.47 -5.24
CA PHE A 10 5.35 12.31 -5.92
C PHE A 10 5.09 11.16 -4.94
N ALA A 11 6.03 10.89 -4.02
CA ALA A 11 5.87 9.85 -3.01
C ALA A 11 4.71 10.12 -2.05
N VAL A 12 4.50 11.37 -1.63
CA VAL A 12 3.36 11.78 -0.80
C VAL A 12 2.04 11.53 -1.53
N ILE A 13 1.95 11.92 -2.80
CA ILE A 13 0.74 11.69 -3.63
C ILE A 13 0.46 10.19 -3.77
N MET A 14 1.48 9.39 -4.10
CA MET A 14 1.35 7.94 -4.21
C MET A 14 0.95 7.29 -2.88
N ALA A 15 1.54 7.71 -1.77
CA ALA A 15 1.20 7.23 -0.44
C ALA A 15 -0.26 7.56 -0.07
N ALA A 16 -0.77 8.74 -0.45
CA ALA A 16 -2.17 9.10 -0.26
C ALA A 16 -3.12 8.18 -1.05
N VAL A 17 -2.80 7.86 -2.30
CA VAL A 17 -3.57 6.92 -3.12
C VAL A 17 -3.57 5.50 -2.53
N LEU A 18 -2.41 5.03 -2.06
CA LEU A 18 -2.28 3.73 -1.39
C LEU A 18 -3.06 3.69 -0.06
N LEU A 19 -3.01 4.77 0.73
CA LEU A 19 -3.80 4.92 1.95
C LEU A 19 -5.30 4.83 1.66
N PHE A 20 -5.77 5.59 0.66
CA PHE A 20 -7.17 5.56 0.27
C PHE A 20 -7.62 4.14 -0.16
N THR A 21 -6.76 3.45 -0.91
CA THR A 21 -7.00 2.06 -1.32
C THR A 21 -7.10 1.11 -0.11
N MET A 22 -6.23 1.26 0.90
CA MET A 22 -6.30 0.46 2.13
C MET A 22 -7.55 0.78 2.98
N VAL A 23 -7.98 2.04 3.02
CA VAL A 23 -9.24 2.42 3.66
C VAL A 23 -10.42 1.76 2.95
N PHE A 24 -10.44 1.81 1.60
CA PHE A 24 -11.45 1.13 0.80
C PHE A 24 -11.49 -0.38 1.08
N PHE A 25 -10.34 -1.05 1.15
CA PHE A 25 -10.28 -2.48 1.50
C PHE A 25 -10.81 -2.75 2.91
N THR A 26 -10.46 -1.89 3.87
CA THR A 26 -10.93 -2.03 5.27
C THR A 26 -12.44 -1.89 5.37
N ILE A 27 -13.03 -0.90 4.68
CA ILE A 27 -14.49 -0.72 4.62
C ILE A 27 -15.13 -1.95 4.00
N MET A 28 -14.59 -2.44 2.88
CA MET A 28 -15.17 -3.59 2.20
C MET A 28 -15.14 -4.89 3.01
N PHE A 29 -14.06 -5.13 3.77
CA PHE A 29 -14.02 -6.23 4.72
C PHE A 29 -15.01 -6.03 5.88
N SER A 30 -15.21 -4.79 6.33
CA SER A 30 -16.21 -4.47 7.36
C SER A 30 -17.64 -4.66 6.84
N ASP A 31 -17.91 -4.31 5.58
CA ASP A 31 -19.21 -4.52 4.95
C ASP A 31 -19.51 -6.01 4.80
N LEU A 32 -18.49 -6.84 4.51
CA LEU A 32 -18.65 -8.30 4.51
C LEU A 32 -18.93 -8.84 5.92
N GLU A 33 -18.25 -8.31 6.96
CA GLU A 33 -18.44 -8.74 8.35
C GLU A 33 -19.83 -8.39 8.91
N CYS A 34 -20.43 -7.31 8.40
CA CYS A 34 -21.79 -6.90 8.74
C CYS A 34 -22.87 -7.47 7.80
N ASP A 35 -22.52 -8.44 6.93
CA ASP A 35 -23.41 -9.04 5.93
C ASP A 35 -24.06 -8.03 4.96
N TYR A 36 -23.42 -6.88 4.71
CA TYR A 36 -23.92 -5.86 3.76
C TYR A 36 -23.59 -6.18 2.29
N ILE A 37 -22.56 -6.99 2.03
CA ILE A 37 -22.11 -7.37 0.68
C ILE A 37 -21.86 -8.87 0.58
N ASN A 38 -22.12 -9.45 -0.59
CA ASN A 38 -21.82 -10.86 -0.83
C ASN A 38 -20.31 -11.11 -0.99
N PRO A 39 -19.80 -12.29 -0.56
CA PRO A 39 -18.39 -12.64 -0.69
C PRO A 39 -17.89 -12.67 -2.15
N ILE A 40 -18.75 -13.02 -3.11
CA ILE A 40 -18.42 -13.04 -4.54
C ILE A 40 -18.21 -11.63 -5.07
N ASP A 41 -19.12 -10.71 -4.74
CA ASP A 41 -19.04 -9.30 -5.16
C ASP A 41 -17.80 -8.62 -4.55
N LEU A 42 -17.51 -8.94 -3.29
CA LEU A 42 -16.30 -8.50 -2.60
C LEU A 42 -15.04 -8.96 -3.34
N CYS A 43 -14.90 -10.27 -3.60
CA CYS A 43 -13.70 -10.82 -4.23
C CYS A 43 -13.49 -10.25 -5.64
N ASN A 44 -14.55 -10.11 -6.43
CA ASN A 44 -14.47 -9.51 -7.76
C ASN A 44 -13.98 -8.06 -7.71
N LYS A 45 -14.52 -7.25 -6.78
CA LYS A 45 -14.08 -5.85 -6.60
C LYS A 45 -12.65 -5.78 -6.09
N LEU A 46 -12.33 -6.45 -4.99
CA LEU A 46 -11.02 -6.34 -4.35
C LEU A 46 -9.91 -6.85 -5.27
N ASN A 47 -10.12 -7.98 -5.94
CA ASN A 47 -9.09 -8.58 -6.76
C ASN A 47 -8.68 -7.69 -7.95
N GLN A 48 -9.59 -6.84 -8.44
CA GLN A 48 -9.26 -5.81 -9.45
C GLN A 48 -8.26 -4.77 -8.91
N PHE A 49 -8.28 -4.48 -7.61
CA PHE A 49 -7.42 -3.47 -6.98
C PHE A 49 -6.16 -4.05 -6.32
N VAL A 50 -6.12 -5.34 -5.97
CA VAL A 50 -4.96 -5.97 -5.32
C VAL A 50 -3.69 -5.85 -6.16
N LEU A 51 -3.75 -6.20 -7.44
CA LEU A 51 -2.59 -6.12 -8.33
C LEU A 51 -2.14 -4.66 -8.55
N PRO A 52 -3.04 -3.72 -8.89
CA PRO A 52 -2.69 -2.30 -8.99
C PRO A 52 -2.04 -1.74 -7.72
N GLU A 53 -2.52 -2.11 -6.53
CA GLU A 53 -1.93 -1.68 -5.26
C GLU A 53 -0.50 -2.16 -5.08
N MET A 54 -0.27 -3.46 -5.28
CA MET A 54 1.07 -4.05 -5.16
C MET A 54 2.04 -3.48 -6.20
N MET A 55 1.57 -3.27 -7.43
CA MET A 55 2.36 -2.64 -8.50
C MET A 55 2.69 -1.19 -8.18
N ALA A 56 1.73 -0.40 -7.70
CA ALA A 56 1.95 0.99 -7.32
C ALA A 56 2.97 1.12 -6.18
N HIS A 57 2.90 0.24 -5.17
CA HIS A 57 3.87 0.22 -4.08
C HIS A 57 5.27 -0.24 -4.54
N ALA A 58 5.35 -1.26 -5.39
CA ALA A 58 6.61 -1.71 -5.97
C ALA A 58 7.26 -0.63 -6.86
N PHE A 59 6.44 0.09 -7.64
CA PHE A 59 6.89 1.20 -8.47
C PHE A 59 7.44 2.36 -7.62
N LEU A 60 6.78 2.69 -6.51
CA LEU A 60 7.28 3.69 -5.57
C LEU A 60 8.66 3.29 -5.00
N ALA A 61 8.81 2.03 -4.59
CA ALA A 61 10.09 1.52 -4.10
C ALA A 61 11.19 1.52 -5.19
N PHE A 62 10.83 1.23 -6.44
CA PHE A 62 11.74 1.30 -7.58
C PHE A 62 12.24 2.72 -7.85
N ILE A 63 11.36 3.73 -7.73
CA ILE A 63 11.77 5.14 -7.84
C ILE A 63 12.75 5.53 -6.74
N PHE A 64 12.52 5.07 -5.49
CA PHE A 64 13.47 5.31 -4.40
C PHE A 64 14.82 4.62 -4.61
N LEU A 65 14.84 3.46 -5.26
CA LEU A 65 16.07 2.76 -5.63
C LEU A 65 16.89 3.56 -6.65
N ILE A 66 16.24 4.09 -7.70
CA ILE A 66 16.92 4.90 -8.74
C ILE A 66 17.52 6.19 -8.14
N ASN A 67 16.81 6.81 -7.20
CA ASN A 67 17.25 8.05 -6.56
C ASN A 67 18.13 7.82 -5.33
N VAL A 68 18.51 6.56 -5.05
CA VAL A 68 19.46 6.19 -3.99
C VAL A 68 19.01 6.68 -2.59
N SER A 69 17.70 6.69 -2.35
CA SER A 69 17.11 7.06 -1.06
C SER A 69 17.10 5.86 -0.12
N TRP A 70 18.27 5.54 0.45
CA TRP A 70 18.48 4.31 1.25
C TRP A 70 17.52 4.13 2.42
N ILE A 71 17.20 5.21 3.15
CA ILE A 71 16.31 5.15 4.30
C ILE A 71 14.88 4.83 3.85
N ALA A 72 14.37 5.54 2.84
CA ALA A 72 13.05 5.29 2.28
C ALA A 72 12.95 3.87 1.71
N LEU A 73 13.96 3.42 0.97
CA LEU A 73 14.01 2.07 0.43
C LEU A 73 13.99 1.02 1.54
N THR A 74 14.76 1.20 2.61
CA THR A 74 14.82 0.24 3.74
C THR A 74 13.49 0.12 4.45
N ILE A 75 12.75 1.21 4.60
CA ILE A 75 11.40 1.20 5.20
C ILE A 75 10.41 0.42 4.30
N ASN A 76 10.49 0.60 2.97
CA ASN A 76 9.57 -0.08 2.02
C ASN A 76 9.95 -1.51 1.67
N ALA A 77 11.23 -1.87 1.78
CA ALA A 77 11.78 -3.20 1.45
C ALA A 77 11.02 -4.37 2.09
N PRO A 78 10.71 -4.40 3.41
CA PRO A 78 10.01 -5.53 4.01
C PRO A 78 8.59 -5.72 3.44
N LEU A 79 7.87 -4.63 3.17
CA LEU A 79 6.53 -4.70 2.61
C LEU A 79 6.55 -5.11 1.14
N VAL A 80 7.51 -4.61 0.36
CA VAL A 80 7.71 -5.05 -1.04
C VAL A 80 8.05 -6.53 -1.08
N ALA A 81 8.99 -7.00 -0.25
CA ALA A 81 9.36 -8.41 -0.19
C ALA A 81 8.17 -9.30 0.17
N TYR A 82 7.33 -8.86 1.12
CA TYR A 82 6.09 -9.55 1.48
C TYR A 82 5.12 -9.64 0.28
N ASN A 83 4.86 -8.52 -0.39
CA ASN A 83 3.98 -8.48 -1.56
C ASN A 83 4.52 -9.34 -2.72
N VAL A 84 5.82 -9.30 -3.00
CA VAL A 84 6.47 -10.13 -4.03
C VAL A 84 6.31 -11.62 -3.71
N ASN A 85 6.57 -12.02 -2.46
CA ASN A 85 6.39 -13.42 -2.05
C ASN A 85 4.93 -13.89 -2.22
N LYS A 86 3.96 -13.01 -1.94
CA LYS A 86 2.53 -13.28 -2.10
C LYS A 86 2.13 -13.44 -3.57
N VAL A 87 2.67 -12.61 -4.47
CA VAL A 87 2.47 -12.73 -5.91
C VAL A 87 3.09 -14.02 -6.46
N THR A 88 4.35 -14.30 -6.13
CA THR A 88 5.07 -15.52 -6.57
C THR A 88 4.38 -16.79 -6.09
N SER A 89 3.80 -16.76 -4.88
CA SER A 89 3.05 -17.89 -4.33
C SER A 89 1.64 -18.06 -4.94
N ASN A 90 1.23 -17.21 -5.90
CA ASN A 90 -0.13 -17.15 -6.47
C ASN A 90 -1.26 -17.01 -5.43
N LYS A 91 -0.95 -16.53 -4.22
CA LYS A 91 -1.92 -16.33 -3.11
C LYS A 91 -2.37 -14.87 -3.00
N HIS A 92 -2.36 -14.15 -4.12
CA HIS A 92 -2.75 -12.73 -4.17
C HIS A 92 -4.25 -12.55 -4.37
N MET A 93 -4.94 -13.50 -5.00
CA MET A 93 -6.38 -13.43 -5.24
C MET A 93 -7.16 -13.88 -4.00
N TYR A 94 -8.31 -13.24 -3.77
CA TYR A 94 -9.26 -13.64 -2.73
C TYR A 94 -10.23 -14.70 -3.29
N ASP A 95 -10.46 -15.75 -2.51
CA ASP A 95 -11.42 -16.81 -2.82
C ASP A 95 -12.70 -16.63 -1.99
N ALA A 96 -13.85 -16.50 -2.66
CA ALA A 96 -15.15 -16.29 -2.03
C ALA A 96 -15.58 -17.47 -1.14
N THR A 97 -15.06 -18.68 -1.35
CA THR A 97 -15.39 -19.86 -0.55
C THR A 97 -14.66 -19.90 0.79
N GLU A 98 -13.47 -19.31 0.86
CA GLU A 98 -12.65 -19.27 2.08
C GLU A 98 -12.63 -17.91 2.77
N ILE A 99 -13.17 -16.86 2.14
CA ILE A 99 -13.02 -15.47 2.59
C ILE A 99 -13.50 -15.23 4.03
N PHE A 100 -14.58 -15.88 4.47
CA PHE A 100 -15.07 -15.77 5.85
C PHE A 100 -14.13 -16.44 6.86
N ARG A 101 -13.49 -17.55 6.47
CA ARG A 101 -12.54 -18.28 7.32
C ARG A 101 -11.23 -17.51 7.50
N THR A 102 -10.79 -16.81 6.45
CA THR A 102 -9.53 -16.05 6.44
C THR A 102 -9.72 -14.55 6.68
N LEU A 103 -10.95 -14.07 6.87
CA LEU A 103 -11.31 -12.66 7.01
C LEU A 103 -10.47 -11.95 8.09
N GLY A 104 -10.35 -12.56 9.27
CA GLY A 104 -9.57 -11.99 10.37
C GLY A 104 -8.08 -11.82 10.04
N GLN A 105 -7.51 -12.71 9.23
CA GLN A 105 -6.12 -12.61 8.79
C GLN A 105 -5.96 -11.51 7.74
N HIS A 106 -6.86 -11.45 6.75
CA HIS A 106 -6.83 -10.41 5.71
C HIS A 106 -7.09 -9.01 6.26
N LYS A 107 -8.00 -8.87 7.24
CA LYS A 107 -8.25 -7.60 7.94
C LYS A 107 -7.01 -7.14 8.71
N LYS A 108 -6.34 -8.05 9.43
CA LYS A 108 -5.06 -7.73 10.10
C LYS A 108 -3.97 -7.30 9.13
N GLU A 109 -3.83 -7.99 8.00
CA GLU A 109 -2.90 -7.61 6.93
C GLU A 109 -3.22 -6.21 6.38
N CYS A 110 -4.50 -5.93 6.10
CA CYS A 110 -4.97 -4.64 5.61
C CYS A 110 -4.70 -3.52 6.63
N PHE A 111 -4.97 -3.75 7.91
CA PHE A 111 -4.66 -2.79 8.98
C PHE A 111 -3.16 -2.56 9.15
N ALA A 112 -2.33 -3.61 9.03
CA ALA A 112 -0.89 -3.47 9.08
C ALA A 112 -0.36 -2.64 7.90
N LYS A 113 -0.86 -2.88 6.68
CA LYS A 113 -0.55 -2.07 5.49
C LYS A 113 -1.01 -0.63 5.64
N LEU A 114 -2.22 -0.41 6.16
CA LEU A 114 -2.75 0.94 6.44
C LEU A 114 -1.84 1.70 7.39
N GLY A 115 -1.46 1.09 8.53
CA GLY A 115 -0.53 1.68 9.49
C GLY A 115 0.84 1.98 8.87
N PHE A 116 1.36 1.06 8.07
CA PHE A 116 2.61 1.24 7.34
C PHE A 116 2.55 2.44 6.38
N TYR A 117 1.51 2.53 5.54
CA TYR A 117 1.35 3.66 4.61
C TYR A 117 1.14 4.99 5.33
N LEU A 118 0.49 4.98 6.49
CA LEU A 118 0.29 6.19 7.29
C LEU A 118 1.63 6.72 7.84
N ILE A 119 2.47 5.84 8.40
CA ILE A 119 3.80 6.21 8.89
C ILE A 119 4.69 6.68 7.74
N SER A 120 4.69 5.94 6.63
CA SER A 120 5.43 6.29 5.42
C SER A 120 4.99 7.64 4.84
N PHE A 121 3.69 7.96 4.87
CA PHE A 121 3.15 9.25 4.42
C PHE A 121 3.74 10.41 5.21
N PHE A 122 3.75 10.36 6.54
CA PHE A 122 4.34 11.40 7.37
C PHE A 122 5.85 11.50 7.16
N TYR A 123 6.54 10.38 6.98
CA TYR A 123 7.96 10.37 6.66
C TYR A 123 8.26 11.05 5.32
N TYR A 124 7.51 10.75 4.26
CA TYR A 124 7.68 11.40 2.94
C TYR A 124 7.38 12.89 3.01
N LEU A 125 6.35 13.28 3.76
CA LEU A 125 5.99 14.68 3.97
C LEU A 125 7.12 15.43 4.70
N TYR A 126 7.67 14.86 5.77
CA TYR A 126 8.82 15.43 6.47
C TYR A 126 10.04 15.60 5.55
N ARG A 127 10.37 14.56 4.77
CA ARG A 127 11.50 14.61 3.82
C ARG A 127 11.28 15.64 2.72
N MET A 128 10.06 15.79 2.22
CA MET A 128 9.70 16.83 1.25
C MET A 128 9.94 18.23 1.80
N ILE A 129 9.50 18.51 3.03
CA ILE A 129 9.69 19.81 3.68
C ILE A 129 11.17 20.11 3.87
N VAL A 130 11.95 19.15 4.38
CA VAL A 130 13.40 19.32 4.57
C VAL A 130 14.12 19.57 3.23
N ALA A 131 13.75 18.84 2.18
CA ALA A 131 14.30 19.06 0.84
C ALA A 131 13.99 20.49 0.33
N LEU A 132 12.76 20.96 0.55
CA LEU A 132 12.33 22.30 0.13
C LEU A 132 13.05 23.41 0.91
N ILE A 133 13.25 23.24 2.22
CA ILE A 133 14.02 24.18 3.06
C ILE A 133 15.49 24.22 2.66
N ASN A 134 16.08 23.07 2.30
CA ASN A 134 17.47 23.03 1.83
C ASN A 134 17.64 23.61 0.41
N GLU A 135 16.54 23.83 -0.32
CA GLU A 135 16.54 24.46 -1.65
C GLU A 135 16.36 25.98 -1.61
N SER A 136 15.79 26.51 -0.52
CA SER A 136 15.69 27.96 -0.23
C SER A 136 16.96 28.52 0.36
#